data_AF-A0A938J153-F1
#
_entry.id   AF-A0A938J153-F1
#
_cell.length_a   1.000
_cell.length_b   1.000
_cell.length_c   1.000
_cell.angle_alpha   90.00
_cell.angle_beta   90.00
_cell.angle_gamma   90.00
#
_symmetry.space_group_name_H-M   'P 1'
#
loop_
_entity.id
_entity.type
_entity.pdbx_description
1 polymer ?
#
loop_
_entity_poly.entity_id
_entity_poly.type
_entity_poly.pdbx_seq_one_letter_code
_entity_poly.pdbx_strand_id
1 'polypeptide(L)'
;MQSASGPTPRSATRLWLSHHHDDQLDRCAVVCGHHVCRRCVWFWPATLGAVALALVGLRWPEAADPVTLFLLPIPVVIEWWAEQLGLVRYAPRRSVGLSLIAAPAVGVGLARYLQTPGDPLFWTVVTVYAVVCAVPVALRWRRPPP
;
A
#
# COMPACT_ATOMS: atom_id res chain seq x y z
N MET A 1 12.29 4.76 -47.64
CA MET A 1 12.04 3.56 -46.80
C MET A 1 11.79 4.04 -45.38
N GLN A 2 10.51 4.22 -45.01
CA GLN A 2 10.08 4.55 -43.65
C GLN A 2 9.79 3.22 -42.94
N SER A 3 10.58 2.88 -41.92
CA SER A 3 10.33 1.70 -41.09
C SER A 3 9.28 2.08 -40.05
N ALA A 4 8.06 1.60 -40.24
CA ALA A 4 6.97 1.75 -39.29
C ALA A 4 7.28 0.90 -38.04
N SER A 5 7.72 1.55 -36.97
CA SER A 5 7.70 0.95 -35.63
C SER A 5 6.25 0.87 -35.17
N GLY A 6 5.60 -0.27 -35.46
CA GLY A 6 4.30 -0.61 -34.88
C GLY A 6 4.36 -0.64 -33.35
N PRO A 7 3.21 -0.52 -32.66
CA PRO A 7 3.17 -0.55 -31.21
C PRO A 7 3.73 -1.89 -30.70
N THR A 8 4.84 -1.82 -29.99
CA THR A 8 5.44 -2.95 -29.29
C THR A 8 4.38 -3.56 -28.36
N PRO A 9 4.18 -4.89 -28.36
CA PRO A 9 3.18 -5.53 -27.53
C PRO A 9 3.42 -5.16 -26.06
N ARG A 10 2.42 -4.50 -25.44
CA ARG A 10 2.40 -4.15 -24.01
C ARG A 10 2.71 -5.41 -23.22
N SER A 11 3.86 -5.45 -22.51
CA SER A 11 4.26 -6.63 -21.77
C SER A 11 3.30 -6.86 -20.61
N ALA A 12 2.27 -7.66 -20.83
CA ALA A 12 1.31 -8.11 -19.81
C ALA A 12 1.99 -8.85 -18.64
N THR A 13 3.25 -9.24 -18.80
CA THR A 13 4.03 -10.10 -17.90
C THR A 13 4.61 -9.40 -16.66
N ARG A 14 4.57 -8.06 -16.54
CA ARG A 14 5.19 -7.32 -15.41
C ARG A 14 4.25 -6.96 -14.25
N LEU A 15 2.96 -7.28 -14.33
CA LEU A 15 1.98 -6.91 -13.30
C LEU A 15 2.10 -7.71 -11.99
N TRP A 16 2.90 -8.77 -11.96
CA TRP A 16 3.03 -9.63 -10.77
C TRP A 16 3.69 -8.90 -9.59
N LEU A 17 4.72 -8.07 -9.85
CA LEU A 17 5.55 -7.47 -8.80
C LEU A 17 5.43 -5.93 -8.72
N SER A 18 5.09 -5.31 -9.85
CA SER A 18 4.73 -3.90 -9.93
C SER A 18 3.37 -3.83 -10.60
N HIS A 19 2.32 -3.50 -9.85
CA HIS A 19 1.01 -3.18 -10.43
C HIS A 19 1.02 -1.88 -11.27
N HIS A 20 2.21 -1.41 -11.64
CA HIS A 20 2.47 -0.16 -12.36
C HIS A 20 2.66 -0.47 -13.84
N HIS A 21 2.08 0.39 -14.68
CA HIS A 21 2.35 0.41 -16.10
C HIS A 21 3.75 0.97 -16.39
N ASP A 22 4.24 0.78 -17.62
CA ASP A 22 5.61 1.16 -18.01
C ASP A 22 5.89 2.67 -17.84
N ASP A 23 4.87 3.51 -17.92
CA ASP A 23 4.94 4.97 -17.69
C ASP A 23 5.06 5.36 -16.20
N GLN A 24 4.95 4.39 -15.29
CA GLN A 24 4.96 4.58 -13.84
C GLN A 24 6.09 3.83 -13.13
N LEU A 25 7.13 3.43 -13.88
CA LEU A 25 8.25 2.66 -13.33
C LEU A 25 9.13 3.46 -12.37
N ASP A 26 8.99 4.79 -12.30
CA ASP A 26 9.59 5.64 -11.27
C ASP A 26 9.14 5.23 -9.85
N ARG A 27 7.94 4.64 -9.74
CA ARG A 27 7.35 4.12 -8.50
C ARG A 27 7.89 2.75 -8.08
N CYS A 28 8.70 2.12 -8.94
CA CYS A 28 9.28 0.81 -8.69
C CYS A 28 10.73 0.90 -8.18
N ALA A 29 11.12 -0.05 -7.33
CA ALA A 29 12.52 -0.39 -7.10
C ALA A 29 12.91 -1.55 -8.01
N VAL A 30 14.19 -1.69 -8.33
CA VAL A 30 14.71 -2.85 -9.08
C VAL A 30 15.34 -3.82 -8.09
N VAL A 31 14.79 -5.02 -7.99
CA VAL A 31 15.27 -6.10 -7.10
C VAL A 31 15.59 -7.29 -7.99
N CYS A 32 16.85 -7.76 -7.98
CA CYS A 32 17.31 -8.86 -8.84
C CYS A 32 16.92 -8.68 -10.33
N GLY A 33 16.97 -7.45 -10.84
CA GLY A 33 16.60 -7.12 -12.23
C GLY A 33 15.10 -6.98 -12.48
N HIS A 34 14.23 -7.17 -11.47
CA HIS A 34 12.78 -7.10 -11.61
C HIS A 34 12.24 -5.80 -10.98
N HIS A 35 11.26 -5.18 -11.64
CA HIS A 35 10.55 -4.03 -11.09
C HIS A 35 9.55 -4.49 -10.03
N VAL A 36 9.74 -4.00 -8.80
CA VAL A 36 8.86 -4.26 -7.66
C VAL A 36 8.33 -2.92 -7.16
N CYS A 37 7.05 -2.85 -6.80
CA CYS A 37 6.50 -1.63 -6.21
C CYS A 37 7.34 -1.19 -4.99
N ARG A 38 7.80 0.06 -4.99
CA ARG A 38 8.67 0.59 -3.93
C ARG A 38 7.95 0.62 -2.58
N ARG A 39 6.64 0.85 -2.53
CA ARG A 39 5.89 0.72 -1.26
C ARG A 39 5.93 -0.70 -0.76
N CYS A 40 5.60 -1.67 -1.62
CA CYS A 40 5.50 -3.08 -1.24
C CYS A 40 6.81 -3.65 -0.70
N VAL A 41 7.95 -3.32 -1.34
CA VAL A 41 9.26 -3.86 -0.92
C VAL A 41 9.69 -3.40 0.48
N TRP A 42 9.18 -2.25 0.95
CA TRP A 42 9.45 -1.77 2.32
C TRP A 42 8.32 -2.12 3.29
N PHE A 43 7.07 -1.99 2.84
CA PHE A 43 5.88 -2.21 3.65
C PHE A 43 5.75 -3.66 4.10
N TRP A 44 5.82 -4.62 3.17
CA TRP A 44 5.55 -6.02 3.51
C TRP A 44 6.59 -6.63 4.46
N PRO A 45 7.91 -6.46 4.25
CA PRO A 45 8.89 -6.94 5.22
C PRO A 45 8.71 -6.31 6.61
N ALA A 46 8.43 -5.01 6.69
CA ALA A 46 8.18 -4.34 7.96
C ALA A 46 6.91 -4.85 8.65
N THR A 47 5.84 -5.04 7.89
CA THR A 47 4.58 -5.62 8.37
C THR A 47 4.79 -7.04 8.89
N LEU A 48 5.50 -7.90 8.15
CA LEU A 48 5.79 -9.27 8.58
C LEU A 48 6.67 -9.30 9.84
N GLY A 49 7.65 -8.40 9.95
CA GLY A 49 8.41 -8.21 11.17
C GLY A 49 7.52 -7.83 12.36
N ALA A 50 6.60 -6.89 12.16
CA ALA A 50 5.63 -6.50 13.18
C ALA A 50 4.65 -7.63 13.54
N VAL A 51 4.21 -8.45 12.59
CA VAL A 51 3.42 -9.68 12.88
C VAL A 51 4.21 -10.60 13.80
N ALA A 52 5.45 -10.92 13.44
CA ALA A 52 6.29 -11.83 14.22
C ALA A 52 6.50 -11.32 15.64
N LEU A 53 6.86 -10.04 15.79
CA LEU A 53 7.03 -9.39 17.09
C LEU A 53 5.73 -9.39 17.91
N ALA A 54 4.59 -9.10 17.29
CA ALA A 54 3.29 -9.09 17.96
C ALA A 54 2.89 -10.49 18.45
N LEU A 55 3.14 -11.54 17.66
CA LEU A 55 2.83 -12.93 18.02
C LEU A 55 3.65 -13.43 19.22
N VAL A 56 4.84 -12.89 19.45
CA VAL A 56 5.67 -13.18 20.63
C VAL A 56 5.48 -12.16 21.77
N GLY A 57 4.49 -11.27 21.67
CA GLY A 57 4.16 -10.28 22.69
C GLY A 57 5.04 -9.02 22.72
N LEU A 58 5.98 -8.85 21.77
CA LEU A 58 6.78 -7.64 21.62
C LEU A 58 6.03 -6.58 20.79
N ARG A 59 5.05 -5.94 21.42
CA ARG A 59 4.26 -4.85 20.83
C ARG A 59 3.82 -3.85 21.89
N TRP A 60 3.16 -2.77 21.48
CA TRP A 60 2.52 -1.85 22.42
C TRP A 60 1.39 -2.53 23.23
N PRO A 61 0.94 -1.94 24.35
CA PRO A 61 -0.13 -2.52 25.16
C PRO A 61 -1.43 -2.73 24.37
N GLU A 62 -2.11 -3.86 24.57
CA GLU A 62 -3.32 -4.22 23.79
C GLU A 62 -4.44 -3.19 23.91
N ALA A 63 -4.52 -2.50 25.05
CA ALA A 63 -5.47 -1.41 25.29
C ALA A 63 -5.32 -0.25 24.29
N ALA A 64 -4.15 -0.10 23.67
CA ALA A 64 -3.89 0.91 22.65
C ALA A 64 -4.31 0.48 21.24
N ASP A 65 -4.68 -0.80 21.01
CA ASP A 65 -5.01 -1.33 19.69
C ASP A 65 -6.09 -0.53 18.95
N PRO A 66 -7.23 -0.14 19.56
CA PRO A 66 -8.23 0.67 18.86
C PRO A 66 -7.70 2.02 18.37
N VAL A 67 -6.69 2.58 19.03
CA VAL A 67 -6.10 3.86 18.64
C VAL A 67 -5.00 3.65 17.60
N THR A 68 -4.06 2.75 17.86
CA THR A 68 -2.89 2.56 17.00
C THR A 68 -3.26 1.97 15.64
N LEU A 69 -4.19 1.01 15.60
CA LEU A 69 -4.64 0.38 14.37
C LEU A 69 -5.38 1.36 13.44
N PHE A 70 -6.04 2.37 14.00
CA PHE A 70 -6.74 3.41 13.24
C PHE A 70 -5.89 4.65 12.97
N LEU A 71 -4.93 5.03 13.81
CA LEU A 71 -4.19 6.28 13.61
C LEU A 71 -2.94 6.12 12.77
N LEU A 72 -2.18 5.03 12.96
CA LEU A 72 -0.92 4.83 12.24
C LEU A 72 -1.08 4.74 10.70
N PRO A 73 -2.15 4.15 10.14
CA PRO A 73 -2.31 4.14 8.69
C PRO A 73 -2.87 5.45 8.10
N ILE A 74 -3.35 6.40 8.90
CA ILE A 74 -3.94 7.66 8.38
C ILE A 74 -2.96 8.42 7.47
N PRO A 75 -1.69 8.67 7.85
CA PRO A 75 -0.77 9.43 7.01
C PRO A 75 -0.56 8.82 5.62
N VAL A 76 -0.45 7.50 5.50
CA VAL A 76 -0.28 6.83 4.19
C VAL A 76 -1.55 6.90 3.35
N VAL A 77 -2.73 6.85 3.98
CA VAL A 77 -4.01 7.02 3.28
C VAL A 77 -4.17 8.45 2.78
N ILE A 78 -3.83 9.46 3.59
CA ILE A 78 -3.84 10.87 3.16
C ILE A 78 -2.91 11.10 1.98
N GLU A 79 -1.66 10.58 2.02
CA GLU A 79 -0.75 10.69 0.89
C GLU A 79 -1.32 10.02 -0.36
N TRP A 80 -1.87 8.81 -0.21
CA TRP A 80 -2.44 8.09 -1.34
C TRP A 80 -3.64 8.82 -1.97
N TRP A 81 -4.52 9.40 -1.15
CA TRP A 81 -5.59 10.28 -1.61
C TRP A 81 -5.05 11.48 -2.39
N ALA A 82 -4.08 12.18 -1.82
CA ALA A 82 -3.48 13.36 -2.45
C ALA A 82 -2.82 13.01 -3.80
N GLU A 83 -2.17 11.85 -3.91
CA GLU A 83 -1.61 11.38 -5.18
C GLU A 83 -2.70 10.99 -6.19
N GLN A 84 -3.77 10.28 -5.78
CA GLN A 84 -4.87 9.90 -6.69
C GLN A 84 -5.66 11.10 -7.22
N LEU A 85 -5.78 12.14 -6.42
CA LEU A 85 -6.45 13.38 -6.79
C LEU A 85 -5.54 14.35 -7.56
N GLY A 86 -4.25 14.01 -7.74
CA GLY A 86 -3.27 14.84 -8.44
C GLY A 86 -2.80 16.07 -7.65
N LEU A 87 -3.07 16.13 -6.34
CA LEU A 87 -2.73 17.24 -5.45
C LEU A 87 -1.24 17.26 -5.08
N VAL A 88 -0.61 16.08 -5.05
CA VAL A 88 0.83 15.94 -4.80
C VAL A 88 1.46 15.03 -5.83
N ARG A 89 2.71 15.34 -6.21
CA ARG A 89 3.53 14.46 -7.04
C ARG A 89 4.11 13.33 -6.18
N TYR A 90 4.33 12.18 -6.82
CA TYR A 90 5.01 11.06 -6.21
C TYR A 90 6.39 11.47 -5.68
N ALA A 91 6.71 11.03 -4.47
CA ALA A 91 8.02 11.23 -3.86
C ALA A 91 8.49 9.92 -3.18
N PRO A 92 9.56 9.27 -3.67
CA PRO A 92 9.98 7.95 -3.19
C PRO A 92 10.22 7.89 -1.68
N ARG A 93 10.91 8.88 -1.12
CA ARG A 93 11.26 8.93 0.31
C ARG A 93 10.04 9.04 1.21
N ARG A 94 9.10 9.92 0.85
CA ARG A 94 7.85 10.12 1.59
C ARG A 94 6.99 8.86 1.55
N SER A 95 6.84 8.29 0.35
CA SER A 95 6.12 7.04 0.12
C SER A 95 6.66 5.88 0.96
N VAL A 96 7.99 5.75 1.09
CA VAL A 96 8.60 4.71 1.94
C VAL A 96 8.37 5.02 3.42
N GLY A 97 8.67 6.24 3.87
CA GLY A 97 8.52 6.62 5.28
C GLY A 97 7.09 6.43 5.79
N LEU A 98 6.08 6.88 5.04
CA LEU A 98 4.68 6.72 5.44
C LEU A 98 4.22 5.26 5.43
N SER A 99 4.74 4.45 4.50
CA SER A 99 4.47 3.00 4.48
C SER A 99 5.04 2.32 5.73
N LEU A 100 6.26 2.67 6.13
CA LEU A 100 6.89 2.12 7.33
C LEU A 100 6.19 2.55 8.62
N ILE A 101 5.56 3.73 8.66
CA ILE A 101 4.73 4.17 9.80
C ILE A 101 3.46 3.33 9.91
N ALA A 102 2.84 2.98 8.79
CA ALA A 102 1.61 2.17 8.77
C ALA A 102 1.86 0.68 9.04
N ALA A 103 3.03 0.17 8.67
CA ALA A 103 3.35 -1.26 8.71
C ALA A 103 3.15 -1.92 10.10
N PRO A 104 3.55 -1.31 11.24
CA PRO A 104 3.29 -1.89 12.54
C PRO A 104 1.81 -2.12 12.84
N ALA A 105 0.94 -1.15 12.51
CA ALA A 105 -0.50 -1.30 12.72
C ALA A 105 -1.07 -2.45 11.90
N VAL A 106 -0.68 -2.55 10.62
CA VAL A 106 -1.12 -3.66 9.77
C VAL A 106 -0.58 -5.01 10.28
N GLY A 107 0.67 -5.04 10.74
CA GLY A 107 1.26 -6.26 11.29
C GLY A 107 0.57 -6.73 12.58
N VAL A 108 0.28 -5.81 13.50
CA VAL A 108 -0.47 -6.12 14.72
C VAL A 108 -1.90 -6.55 14.38
N GLY A 109 -2.58 -5.86 13.45
CA GLY A 109 -3.91 -6.26 12.98
C GLY A 109 -3.92 -7.69 12.40
N LEU A 110 -2.93 -8.03 11.56
CA LEU A 110 -2.78 -9.38 11.02
C LEU A 110 -2.47 -10.41 12.10
N ALA A 111 -1.66 -10.08 13.11
CA ALA A 111 -1.41 -10.97 14.24
C ALA A 111 -2.71 -11.26 15.02
N ARG A 112 -3.56 -10.24 15.26
CA ARG A 112 -4.89 -10.42 15.85
C ARG A 112 -5.76 -11.36 15.01
N TYR A 113 -5.78 -11.17 13.69
CA TYR A 113 -6.51 -12.06 12.78
C TYR A 113 -6.00 -13.52 12.84
N LEU A 114 -4.68 -13.72 12.86
CA LEU A 114 -4.09 -15.06 12.94
C LEU A 114 -4.41 -15.77 14.25
N GLN A 115 -4.47 -15.02 15.35
CA GLN A 115 -4.84 -15.55 16.67
C GLN A 115 -6.36 -15.76 16.80
N THR A 116 -7.17 -14.87 16.22
CA THR A 116 -8.64 -14.91 16.28
C THR A 116 -9.20 -14.40 14.95
N PRO A 117 -9.49 -15.28 13.98
CA PRO A 117 -9.94 -14.87 12.64
C PRO A 117 -11.24 -14.07 12.62
N GLY A 118 -12.07 -14.21 13.65
CA GLY A 118 -13.30 -13.43 13.84
C GLY A 118 -13.12 -12.12 14.60
N ASP A 119 -11.89 -11.64 14.83
CA ASP A 119 -11.62 -10.44 15.64
C ASP A 119 -12.37 -9.22 15.07
N PRO A 120 -13.34 -8.65 15.81
CA PRO A 120 -14.20 -7.60 15.28
C PRO A 120 -13.44 -6.29 15.06
N LEU A 121 -12.40 -6.02 15.85
CA LEU A 121 -11.59 -4.82 15.69
C LEU A 121 -10.80 -4.87 14.37
N PHE A 122 -10.15 -5.99 14.07
CA PHE A 122 -9.48 -6.22 12.80
C PHE A 122 -10.42 -5.98 11.62
N TRP A 123 -11.57 -6.64 11.61
CA TRP A 123 -12.53 -6.51 10.50
C TRP A 123 -13.11 -5.10 10.41
N THR A 124 -13.36 -4.42 11.53
CA THR A 124 -13.81 -3.01 11.53
C THR A 124 -12.76 -2.11 10.86
N VAL A 125 -11.49 -2.23 11.25
CA VAL A 125 -10.38 -1.47 10.65
C VAL A 125 -10.28 -1.74 9.15
N VAL A 126 -10.31 -3.01 8.74
CA VAL A 126 -10.26 -3.42 7.33
C VAL A 126 -11.41 -2.83 6.54
N THR A 127 -12.65 -2.95 7.03
CA THR A 127 -13.84 -2.42 6.36
C THR A 127 -13.79 -0.90 6.24
N VAL A 128 -13.44 -0.19 7.32
CA VAL A 128 -13.33 1.29 7.31
C VAL A 128 -12.32 1.74 6.28
N TYR A 129 -11.10 1.18 6.29
CA TYR A 129 -10.09 1.57 5.32
C TYR A 129 -10.41 1.13 3.89
N ALA A 130 -11.06 -0.01 3.69
CA ALA A 130 -11.53 -0.42 2.37
C ALA A 130 -12.50 0.62 1.78
N VAL A 131 -13.47 1.08 2.58
CA VAL A 131 -14.44 2.11 2.19
C VAL A 131 -13.74 3.45 1.93
N VAL A 132 -12.91 3.91 2.87
CA VAL A 132 -12.17 5.18 2.73
C VAL A 132 -11.27 5.18 1.50
N CYS A 133 -10.58 4.08 1.21
CA CYS A 133 -9.72 3.98 0.03
C CYS A 133 -10.52 3.84 -1.28
N ALA A 134 -11.74 3.32 -1.27
CA ALA A 134 -12.56 3.24 -2.48
C ALA A 134 -13.00 4.62 -3.01
N VAL A 135 -13.15 5.63 -2.13
CA VAL A 135 -13.68 6.96 -2.47
C VAL A 135 -12.89 7.68 -3.58
N PRO A 136 -11.58 7.95 -3.48
CA PRO A 136 -10.87 8.72 -4.50
C PRO A 136 -10.77 7.96 -5.84
N VAL A 137 -10.79 6.63 -5.83
CA VAL A 137 -10.89 5.82 -7.06
C VAL A 137 -12.22 6.06 -7.74
N ALA A 138 -13.33 6.01 -6.99
CA ALA A 138 -14.65 6.31 -7.51
C ALA A 138 -14.77 7.76 -8.02
N LEU A 139 -14.18 8.73 -7.32
CA LEU A 139 -14.14 10.13 -7.76
C LEU A 139 -13.35 10.31 -9.06
N ARG A 140 -12.21 9.62 -9.21
CA ARG A 140 -11.39 9.65 -10.43
C ARG A 140 -12.12 9.03 -11.62
N TRP A 141 -12.82 7.91 -11.43
CA TRP A 141 -13.62 7.28 -12.49
C TRP A 141 -14.77 8.16 -13.00
N ARG A 142 -15.30 9.04 -12.16
CA ARG A 142 -16.37 9.98 -12.55
C ARG A 142 -15.87 11.18 -13.34
N ARG A 143 -14.56 11.41 -13.43
CA ARG A 143 -13.99 12.53 -14.21
C ARG A 143 -13.71 12.06 -15.65
N PRO A 144 -14.27 12.72 -16.68
CA PRO A 144 -13.90 12.42 -18.06
C PRO A 144 -12.39 12.67 -18.27
N PRO A 145 -11.71 11.87 -19.11
CA PRO A 145 -10.33 12.17 -19.48
C PRO A 145 -10.24 13.55 -20.13
N PRO A 146 -9.13 14.29 -19.93
CA PRO A 146 -8.88 15.54 -20.64
C PRO A 146 -8.76 15.32 -22.15
#